data_AF-A0A817VU54-F1
#
_entry.id   AF-A0A817VU54-F1
#
_cell.length_a   1.000
_cell.length_b   1.000
_cell.length_c   1.000
_cell.angle_alpha   90.00
_cell.angle_beta   90.00
_cell.angle_gamma   90.00
#
_symmetry.space_group_name_H-M   'P 1'
#
loop_
_entity.id
_entity.type
_entity.pdbx_description
1 polymer ?
#
loop_
_entity_poly.entity_id
_entity_poly.type
_entity_poly.pdbx_seq_one_letter_code
_entity_poly.pdbx_strand_id
1 'polypeptide(L)'
;MDKSEYIYVNEHLISSSLVCPICLSILEDPHTHIICDSAFCRSCLLQLVESNCPICRCYWSNTLPIEFNIDLPKSSRLIRNMLDELLVECVQCHTIHRRGDFKHECQPIKKSLSIKTQKWKLFQIILSTLIIILSILIIYYNRNYVFETAIDRRNELIHEIGTDIDKYLFDKIYYLIVKILEYSMPVFIFNICLWLVILFYGDRFTSKTTSQILKKILEISIIINLIGHSLYY
;
A
#
# COMPACT_ATOMS: atom_id res chain seq x y z
N MET A 1 21.73 -22.71 -16.68
CA MET A 1 20.80 -22.73 -15.52
C MET A 1 19.45 -23.18 -16.05
N ASP A 2 18.61 -23.86 -15.27
CA ASP A 2 17.32 -24.28 -15.80
C ASP A 2 16.47 -23.04 -16.12
N LYS A 3 15.94 -22.95 -17.34
CA LYS A 3 15.25 -21.76 -17.89
C LYS A 3 13.91 -21.45 -17.20
N SER A 4 13.57 -22.20 -16.15
CA SER A 4 12.27 -22.26 -15.48
C SER A 4 12.11 -21.29 -14.30
N GLU A 5 13.13 -20.51 -13.94
CA GLU A 5 13.13 -19.72 -12.70
C GLU A 5 12.65 -18.25 -12.86
N TYR A 6 12.74 -17.66 -14.05
CA TYR A 6 12.40 -16.25 -14.29
C TYR A 6 11.89 -15.94 -15.71
N ILE A 7 11.21 -14.79 -15.85
CA ILE A 7 10.70 -14.24 -17.11
C ILE A 7 11.29 -12.84 -17.32
N TYR A 8 11.57 -12.41 -18.56
CA TYR A 8 12.09 -11.07 -18.83
C TYR A 8 10.97 -10.02 -18.79
N VAL A 9 11.15 -8.95 -18.01
CA VAL A 9 10.10 -7.94 -17.74
C VAL A 9 9.74 -7.10 -18.97
N ASN A 10 10.64 -6.98 -19.94
CA ASN A 10 10.44 -6.20 -21.16
C ASN A 10 11.11 -6.85 -22.38
N GLU A 11 10.75 -8.11 -22.68
CA GLU A 11 11.41 -8.88 -23.73
C GLU A 11 11.42 -8.18 -25.10
N HIS A 12 10.35 -7.46 -25.44
CA HIS A 12 10.20 -6.73 -26.70
C HIS A 12 11.13 -5.50 -26.86
N LEU A 13 11.72 -4.99 -25.77
CA LEU A 13 12.67 -3.87 -25.80
C LEU A 13 14.12 -4.34 -25.88
N ILE A 14 14.36 -5.64 -25.77
CA ILE A 14 15.72 -6.20 -25.78
C ILE A 14 16.27 -6.11 -27.21
N SER A 15 17.48 -5.56 -27.33
CA SER A 15 18.17 -5.45 -28.61
C SER A 15 18.33 -6.83 -29.26
N SER A 16 18.05 -6.92 -30.57
CA SER A 16 18.25 -8.14 -31.36
C SER A 16 19.70 -8.62 -31.36
N SER A 17 20.67 -7.73 -31.09
CA SER A 17 22.09 -8.08 -30.93
C SER A 17 22.38 -8.93 -29.68
N LEU A 18 21.44 -9.01 -28.73
CA LEU A 18 21.54 -9.84 -27.52
C LEU A 18 20.80 -11.18 -27.67
N VAL A 19 20.26 -11.46 -28.86
CA VAL A 19 19.52 -12.68 -29.18
C VAL A 19 20.42 -13.62 -30.00
N CYS A 20 20.46 -14.89 -29.60
CA CYS A 20 21.20 -15.91 -30.32
C CYS A 20 20.51 -16.24 -31.65
N PRO A 21 21.21 -16.18 -32.79
CA PRO A 21 20.62 -16.51 -34.10
C PRO A 21 20.21 -17.98 -34.27
N ILE A 22 20.75 -18.89 -33.44
CA ILE A 22 20.47 -20.33 -33.54
C ILE A 22 19.21 -20.71 -32.77
N CYS A 23 19.11 -20.32 -31.49
CA CYS A 23 17.96 -20.68 -30.64
C CYS A 23 16.90 -19.58 -30.53
N LEU A 24 17.13 -18.42 -31.15
CA LEU A 24 16.24 -17.26 -31.15
C LEU A 24 15.85 -16.79 -29.74
N SER A 25 16.65 -17.13 -28.73
CA SER A 25 16.51 -16.72 -27.34
C SER A 25 17.63 -15.74 -26.96
N ILE A 26 17.42 -15.00 -25.87
CA ILE A 26 18.47 -14.16 -25.27
C ILE A 26 19.70 -15.02 -24.96
N LEU A 27 20.88 -14.48 -25.27
CA LEU A 27 22.16 -15.19 -25.16
C LEU A 27 22.42 -15.72 -23.74
N GLU A 28 22.83 -16.98 -23.63
CA GLU A 28 23.30 -17.65 -22.40
C GLU A 28 24.72 -18.17 -22.63
N ASP A 29 25.65 -17.81 -21.74
CA ASP A 29 27.09 -18.02 -21.92
C ASP A 29 27.58 -17.64 -23.34
N PRO A 30 27.46 -16.35 -23.73
CA PRO A 30 27.74 -15.90 -25.09
C PRO A 30 29.21 -16.02 -25.51
N HIS A 31 29.42 -16.62 -26.68
CA HIS A 31 30.69 -16.64 -27.42
C HIS A 31 30.54 -15.87 -28.74
N THR A 32 31.58 -15.12 -29.11
CA THR A 32 31.55 -14.23 -30.27
C THR A 32 32.50 -14.75 -31.34
N HIS A 33 32.03 -14.82 -32.58
CA HIS A 33 32.86 -15.18 -33.71
C HIS A 33 33.81 -14.02 -34.08
N ILE A 34 35.11 -14.29 -34.18
CA ILE A 34 36.16 -13.25 -34.32
C ILE A 34 36.03 -12.44 -35.61
N ILE A 35 35.55 -13.07 -36.70
CA ILE A 35 35.54 -12.42 -38.03
C ILE A 35 34.30 -11.56 -38.24
N CYS A 36 33.13 -12.03 -37.78
CA CYS A 36 31.84 -11.37 -38.08
C CYS A 36 31.16 -10.78 -36.83
N ASP A 37 31.82 -10.84 -35.67
CA ASP A 37 31.36 -10.36 -34.37
C ASP A 37 29.96 -10.84 -33.94
N SER A 38 29.47 -11.91 -34.57
CA SER A 38 28.17 -12.50 -34.24
C SER A 38 28.29 -13.33 -32.97
N ALA A 39 27.35 -13.13 -32.04
CA ALA A 39 27.32 -13.81 -30.75
C ALA A 39 26.32 -14.97 -30.73
N PHE A 40 26.68 -16.06 -30.06
CA PHE A 40 25.89 -17.28 -29.95
C PHE A 40 26.00 -17.86 -28.54
N CYS A 41 24.99 -18.62 -28.10
CA CYS A 41 25.09 -19.37 -26.85
C CYS A 41 26.11 -20.50 -27.00
N ARG A 42 26.89 -20.78 -25.96
CA ARG A 42 27.83 -21.90 -25.94
C ARG A 42 27.13 -23.24 -26.28
N SER A 43 25.99 -23.50 -25.65
CA SER A 43 25.20 -24.71 -25.89
C SER A 43 24.75 -24.85 -27.34
N CYS A 44 24.39 -23.74 -27.99
CA CYS A 44 24.01 -23.73 -29.40
C CYS A 44 25.20 -24.03 -30.31
N LEU A 45 26.38 -23.49 -30.00
CA LEU A 45 27.59 -23.78 -30.77
C LEU A 45 28.01 -25.24 -30.66
N LEU A 46 27.91 -25.84 -29.46
CA LEU A 46 28.25 -27.25 -29.24
C LEU A 46 27.32 -28.23 -29.96
N GLN A 47 26.13 -27.78 -30.39
CA GLN A 47 25.18 -28.59 -31.16
C GLN A 47 25.43 -28.51 -32.68
N LEU A 48 26.29 -27.60 -33.14
CA LEU A 48 26.60 -27.48 -34.56
C LEU A 48 27.51 -28.63 -34.99
N VAL A 49 27.05 -29.37 -36.00
CA VAL A 49 27.82 -30.44 -36.65
C VAL A 49 29.02 -29.86 -37.42
N GLU A 50 28.85 -28.67 -38.00
CA GLU A 50 29.89 -27.99 -38.77
C GLU A 50 30.68 -26.99 -37.93
N SER A 51 31.99 -26.89 -38.17
CA SER A 51 32.89 -25.91 -37.53
C SER A 51 32.84 -24.51 -38.17
N ASN A 52 31.78 -24.22 -38.92
CA ASN A 52 31.56 -22.95 -39.62
C ASN A 52 30.58 -22.06 -38.84
N CYS A 53 30.79 -20.75 -38.91
CA CYS A 53 29.82 -19.79 -38.39
C CYS A 53 28.52 -19.85 -39.22
N PRO A 54 27.33 -20.01 -38.59
CA PRO A 54 26.06 -20.05 -39.32
C PRO A 54 25.72 -18.76 -40.09
N ILE A 55 26.36 -17.64 -39.73
CA ILE A 55 26.08 -16.33 -40.32
C ILE A 55 27.02 -16.03 -41.49
N CYS A 56 28.35 -16.07 -41.27
CA CYS A 56 29.33 -15.71 -42.30
C CYS A 56 29.95 -16.91 -43.01
N ARG A 57 29.68 -18.15 -42.56
CA ARG A 57 30.25 -19.41 -43.07
C ARG A 57 31.78 -19.52 -42.99
N CYS A 58 32.45 -18.60 -42.30
CA CYS A 58 33.88 -18.72 -42.00
C CYS A 58 34.11 -19.66 -40.80
N TYR A 59 35.30 -20.27 -40.73
CA TYR A 59 35.70 -21.17 -39.65
C TYR A 59 35.91 -20.44 -38.31
N TRP A 60 35.50 -21.08 -37.21
CA TRP A 60 35.65 -20.54 -35.84
C TRP A 60 37.09 -20.48 -35.33
N SER A 61 37.89 -21.48 -35.65
CA SER A 61 39.35 -21.50 -35.46
C SER A 61 39.97 -22.63 -36.29
N ASN A 62 41.29 -22.63 -36.40
CA ASN A 62 42.00 -23.63 -37.18
C ASN A 62 41.94 -25.01 -36.47
N THR A 63 41.38 -26.00 -37.18
CA THR A 63 41.61 -27.46 -37.08
C THR A 63 40.89 -28.33 -36.04
N LEU A 64 40.17 -27.82 -35.04
CA LEU A 64 39.45 -28.67 -34.07
C LEU A 64 37.92 -28.52 -34.13
N PRO A 65 37.14 -29.61 -33.95
CA PRO A 65 35.68 -29.53 -33.82
C PRO A 65 35.28 -28.66 -32.62
N ILE A 66 34.17 -27.93 -32.76
CA ILE A 66 33.68 -26.94 -31.76
C ILE A 66 33.50 -27.59 -30.38
N GLU A 67 33.08 -28.86 -30.33
CA GLU A 67 32.89 -29.63 -29.11
C GLU A 67 34.14 -29.77 -28.23
N PHE A 68 35.33 -29.73 -28.84
CA PHE A 68 36.63 -29.88 -28.16
C PHE A 68 37.39 -28.56 -28.04
N ASN A 69 36.83 -27.46 -28.55
CA ASN A 69 37.48 -26.16 -28.53
C ASN A 69 37.24 -25.46 -27.18
N ILE A 70 38.11 -25.76 -26.22
CA ILE A 70 38.14 -25.13 -24.89
C ILE A 70 38.35 -23.60 -25.01
N ASP A 71 38.90 -23.14 -26.13
CA ASP A 71 39.34 -21.76 -26.36
C ASP A 71 38.34 -20.93 -27.20
N LEU A 72 37.08 -21.35 -27.32
CA LEU A 72 36.04 -20.53 -27.95
C LEU A 72 36.05 -19.13 -27.31
N PRO A 73 36.34 -18.06 -28.07
CA PRO A 73 36.45 -16.72 -27.53
C PRO A 73 35.13 -16.33 -26.89
N LYS A 74 35.17 -16.09 -25.58
CA LYS A 74 34.03 -15.53 -24.87
C LYS A 74 33.72 -14.17 -25.49
N SER A 75 32.44 -13.82 -25.52
CA SER A 75 32.00 -12.50 -25.97
C SER A 75 32.70 -11.36 -25.24
N SER A 76 32.62 -10.15 -25.78
CA SER A 76 33.19 -8.98 -25.11
C SER A 76 32.55 -8.78 -23.72
N ARG A 77 33.31 -8.20 -22.78
CA ARG A 77 32.79 -7.85 -21.45
C ARG A 77 31.55 -6.94 -21.55
N LEU A 78 31.50 -6.09 -22.57
CA LEU A 78 30.36 -5.21 -22.83
C LEU A 78 29.07 -6.01 -23.08
N ILE A 79 29.11 -7.04 -23.93
CA ILE A 79 27.94 -7.88 -24.22
C ILE A 79 27.44 -8.58 -22.95
N ARG A 80 28.35 -9.14 -22.15
CA ARG A 80 27.96 -9.76 -20.86
C ARG A 80 27.34 -8.77 -19.90
N ASN A 81 27.94 -7.59 -19.73
CA ASN A 81 27.37 -6.55 -18.88
C ASN A 81 25.97 -6.12 -19.36
N MET A 82 25.77 -5.99 -20.68
CA MET A 82 24.45 -5.66 -21.23
C MET A 82 23.42 -6.76 -20.94
N LEU A 83 23.81 -8.03 -20.96
CA LEU A 83 22.94 -9.15 -20.58
C LEU A 83 22.64 -9.17 -19.08
N ASP A 84 23.63 -8.86 -18.24
CA ASP A 84 23.50 -8.87 -16.78
C ASP A 84 22.56 -7.76 -16.29
N GLU A 85 22.51 -6.63 -16.99
CA GLU A 85 21.61 -5.49 -16.70
C GLU A 85 20.15 -5.74 -17.10
N LEU A 86 19.85 -6.83 -17.84
CA LEU A 86 18.47 -7.15 -18.20
C LEU A 86 17.62 -7.43 -16.96
N LEU A 87 16.41 -6.88 -16.93
CA LEU A 87 15.47 -7.09 -15.84
C LEU A 87 14.69 -8.38 -16.03
N VAL A 88 14.67 -9.18 -14.98
CA VAL A 88 13.97 -10.46 -14.90
C VAL A 88 13.06 -10.48 -13.69
N GLU A 89 11.89 -11.08 -13.84
CA GLU A 89 10.90 -11.30 -12.79
C GLU A 89 10.94 -12.78 -12.39
N CYS A 90 11.10 -13.05 -11.09
CA CYS A 90 11.04 -14.41 -10.58
C CYS A 90 9.61 -14.95 -10.70
N VAL A 91 9.46 -16.16 -11.26
CA VAL A 91 8.14 -16.80 -11.47
C VAL A 91 7.43 -17.12 -10.14
N GLN A 92 8.18 -17.29 -9.05
CA GLN A 92 7.65 -17.75 -7.76
C GLN A 92 7.21 -16.60 -6.83
N CYS A 93 7.98 -15.52 -6.77
CA CYS A 93 7.73 -14.38 -5.86
C CYS A 93 7.42 -13.06 -6.60
N HIS A 94 7.50 -13.03 -7.93
CA HIS A 94 7.23 -11.85 -8.75
C HIS A 94 8.11 -10.62 -8.43
N THR A 95 9.25 -10.81 -7.75
CA THR A 95 10.23 -9.72 -7.55
C THR A 95 11.08 -9.55 -8.80
N ILE A 96 11.37 -8.29 -9.12
CA ILE A 96 12.17 -7.91 -10.28
C ILE A 96 13.63 -7.74 -9.84
N HIS A 97 14.53 -8.41 -10.55
CA HIS A 97 15.97 -8.38 -10.32
C HIS A 97 16.71 -8.15 -11.64
N ARG A 98 17.99 -7.79 -11.54
CA ARG A 98 18.91 -7.86 -12.67
C ARG A 98 19.29 -9.32 -12.92
N ARG A 99 19.40 -9.72 -14.19
CA ARG A 99 19.75 -11.09 -14.57
C ARG A 99 21.07 -11.53 -13.96
N GLY A 100 22.10 -10.67 -13.96
CA GLY A 100 23.41 -10.99 -13.39
C GLY A 100 23.38 -11.24 -11.87
N ASP A 101 22.41 -10.64 -11.18
CA ASP A 101 22.19 -10.74 -9.74
C ASP A 101 21.13 -11.78 -9.37
N PHE A 102 20.67 -12.60 -10.32
CA PHE A 102 19.63 -13.61 -10.10
C PHE A 102 20.18 -14.85 -9.35
N LYS A 103 20.64 -14.62 -8.12
CA LYS A 103 20.92 -15.64 -7.09
C LYS A 103 19.99 -15.35 -5.92
N HIS A 104 18.71 -15.54 -6.16
CA HIS A 104 17.66 -15.18 -5.23
C HIS A 104 17.21 -16.43 -4.45
N GLU A 105 17.32 -16.39 -3.11
CA GLU A 105 16.63 -17.35 -2.24
C GLU A 105 15.12 -17.04 -2.21
N CYS A 106 14.36 -17.70 -3.07
CA CYS A 106 12.93 -17.48 -3.18
C CYS A 106 12.18 -17.98 -1.93
N GLN A 107 11.59 -17.04 -1.20
CA GLN A 107 10.55 -17.38 -0.23
C GLN A 107 9.20 -17.33 -0.96
N PRO A 108 8.50 -18.47 -1.12
CA PRO A 108 7.23 -18.50 -1.83
C PRO A 108 6.24 -17.56 -1.14
N ILE A 109 5.66 -16.64 -1.91
CA ILE A 109 4.59 -15.78 -1.39
C ILE A 109 3.41 -16.69 -1.05
N LYS A 110 3.22 -16.96 0.25
CA LYS A 110 1.99 -17.57 0.75
C LYS A 110 0.84 -16.61 0.43
N LYS A 111 0.13 -16.87 -0.69
CA LYS A 111 -1.08 -16.15 -1.16
C LYS A 111 -2.24 -16.12 -0.13
N SER A 112 -2.06 -16.65 1.08
CA SER A 112 -3.11 -16.75 2.12
C SER A 112 -3.35 -15.46 2.92
N LEU A 113 -2.59 -14.37 2.71
CA LEU A 113 -2.74 -13.15 3.53
C LEU A 113 -3.68 -12.07 2.97
N SER A 114 -4.03 -12.07 1.67
CA SER A 114 -4.81 -10.95 1.08
C SER A 114 -6.31 -11.02 1.39
N ILE A 115 -6.89 -12.22 1.47
CA ILE A 115 -8.34 -12.38 1.71
C ILE A 115 -8.69 -12.06 3.18
N LYS A 116 -7.79 -12.39 4.12
CA LYS A 116 -8.02 -12.11 5.54
C LYS A 116 -7.95 -10.61 5.82
N THR A 117 -7.01 -9.87 5.23
CA THR A 117 -6.89 -8.43 5.43
C THR A 117 -8.06 -7.63 4.85
N GLN A 118 -8.67 -8.09 3.75
CA GLN A 118 -9.82 -7.39 3.15
C GLN A 118 -11.12 -7.55 3.96
N LYS A 119 -11.38 -8.74 4.54
CA LYS A 119 -12.55 -8.95 5.41
C LYS A 119 -12.50 -8.11 6.70
N TRP A 120 -11.31 -7.90 7.25
CA TRP A 120 -11.13 -7.08 8.45
C TRP A 120 -11.38 -5.58 8.18
N LYS A 121 -11.00 -5.07 7.00
CA LYS A 121 -11.29 -3.69 6.60
C LYS A 121 -12.79 -3.45 6.47
N LEU A 122 -13.54 -4.37 5.85
CA LEU A 122 -14.99 -4.24 5.70
C LEU A 122 -15.70 -4.27 7.05
N PHE A 123 -15.31 -5.19 7.94
CA PHE A 123 -15.87 -5.27 9.29
C PHE A 123 -15.63 -3.99 10.11
N GLN A 124 -14.43 -3.39 10.00
CA GLN A 124 -14.11 -2.14 10.69
C GLN A 124 -14.95 -0.95 10.20
N ILE A 125 -15.18 -0.86 8.88
CA ILE A 125 -16.04 0.19 8.32
C ILE A 125 -17.46 0.03 8.86
N ILE A 126 -18.01 -1.19 8.85
CA ILE A 126 -19.36 -1.47 9.39
C ILE A 126 -19.46 -1.09 10.87
N LEU A 127 -18.49 -1.52 11.69
CA LEU A 127 -18.52 -1.24 13.14
C LEU A 127 -18.43 0.26 13.43
N SER A 128 -17.56 1.00 12.73
CA SER A 128 -17.43 2.45 12.91
C SER A 128 -18.72 3.20 12.50
N THR A 129 -19.36 2.80 11.39
CA THR A 129 -20.65 3.40 10.99
C THR A 129 -21.76 3.13 12.01
N LEU A 130 -21.77 1.94 12.63
CA LEU A 130 -22.79 1.56 13.60
C LEU A 130 -22.65 2.36 14.91
N ILE A 131 -21.41 2.63 15.34
CA ILE A 131 -21.13 3.49 16.50
C ILE A 131 -21.60 4.94 16.25
N ILE A 132 -21.39 5.47 15.04
CA ILE A 132 -21.83 6.83 14.68
C ILE A 132 -23.37 6.92 14.66
N ILE A 133 -24.05 5.90 14.15
CA ILE A 133 -25.53 5.88 14.15
C ILE A 133 -26.07 5.81 15.58
N LEU A 134 -25.47 4.98 16.45
CA LEU A 134 -25.85 4.88 17.86
C LEU A 134 -25.66 6.20 18.60
N SER A 135 -24.56 6.92 18.38
CA SER A 135 -24.33 8.21 19.04
C SER A 135 -25.35 9.27 18.58
N ILE A 136 -25.69 9.32 17.29
CA ILE A 136 -26.75 10.21 16.77
C ILE A 136 -28.11 9.87 17.40
N LEU A 137 -28.46 8.58 17.52
CA LEU A 137 -29.71 8.15 18.15
C LEU A 137 -29.77 8.54 19.63
N ILE A 138 -28.69 8.36 20.38
CA ILE A 138 -28.62 8.76 21.79
C ILE A 138 -28.85 10.27 21.93
N ILE A 139 -28.23 11.09 21.07
CA ILE A 139 -28.45 12.54 21.06
C ILE A 139 -29.91 12.88 20.75
N TYR A 140 -30.50 12.20 19.76
CA TYR A 140 -31.91 12.41 19.38
C TYR A 140 -32.88 12.06 20.51
N TYR A 141 -32.71 10.90 21.15
CA TYR A 141 -33.57 10.48 22.25
C TYR A 141 -33.42 11.38 23.48
N ASN A 142 -32.19 11.74 23.86
CA ASN A 142 -31.96 12.67 24.96
C ASN A 142 -32.63 14.02 24.68
N ARG A 143 -32.51 14.53 23.45
CA ARG A 143 -33.17 15.79 23.06
C ARG A 143 -34.69 15.70 23.22
N ASN A 144 -35.34 14.66 22.71
CA ASN A 144 -36.80 14.55 22.77
C ASN A 144 -37.30 14.36 24.22
N TYR A 145 -36.64 13.48 24.99
CA TYR A 145 -37.05 13.20 26.37
C TYR A 145 -36.91 14.43 27.29
N VAL A 146 -35.82 15.19 27.13
CA VAL A 146 -35.58 16.42 27.89
C VAL A 146 -36.51 17.55 27.45
N PHE A 147 -36.82 17.67 26.15
CA PHE A 147 -37.71 18.74 25.67
C PHE A 147 -39.18 18.52 26.06
N GLU A 148 -39.71 17.29 26.02
CA GLU A 148 -41.08 17.01 26.45
C GLU A 148 -41.28 17.34 27.94
N THR A 149 -40.33 16.95 28.79
CA THR A 149 -40.40 17.23 30.23
C THR A 149 -40.24 18.73 30.57
N ALA A 150 -39.52 19.49 29.76
CA ALA A 150 -39.36 20.94 29.95
C ALA A 150 -40.60 21.74 29.50
N ILE A 151 -41.34 21.27 28.50
CA ILE A 151 -42.56 21.93 28.01
C ILE A 151 -43.71 21.77 29.02
N ASP A 152 -43.87 20.59 29.61
CA ASP A 152 -44.94 20.36 30.60
C ASP A 152 -44.73 21.19 31.88
N ARG A 153 -43.51 21.30 32.40
CA ARG A 153 -43.22 22.13 33.59
C ARG A 153 -43.39 23.63 33.34
N ARG A 154 -43.22 24.10 32.10
CA ARG A 154 -43.37 25.52 31.76
C ARG A 154 -44.83 25.98 31.89
N ASN A 155 -45.79 25.08 31.64
CA ASN A 155 -47.20 25.39 31.71
C ASN A 155 -47.73 25.45 33.15
N GLU A 156 -47.14 24.69 34.10
CA GLU A 156 -47.47 24.81 35.53
C GLU A 156 -46.87 26.07 36.17
N LEU A 157 -45.63 26.44 35.82
CA LEU A 157 -44.93 27.58 36.43
C LEU A 157 -45.50 28.96 36.07
N ILE A 158 -46.24 29.10 34.96
CA ILE A 158 -46.86 30.37 34.56
C ILE A 158 -48.06 30.73 35.46
N HIS A 159 -48.62 29.77 36.21
CA HIS A 159 -49.77 30.02 37.08
C HIS A 159 -49.41 30.40 38.53
N GLU A 160 -48.13 30.36 38.91
CA GLU A 160 -47.67 30.52 40.31
C GLU A 160 -46.53 31.56 40.47
N ILE A 161 -46.44 32.54 39.57
CA ILE A 161 -45.50 33.66 39.70
C ILE A 161 -46.13 34.72 40.61
N GLY A 162 -46.11 34.44 41.91
CA GLY A 162 -46.66 35.31 42.95
C GLY A 162 -45.65 35.74 44.02
N THR A 163 -44.76 34.88 44.52
CA THR A 163 -44.16 35.18 45.84
C THR A 163 -42.75 34.69 46.14
N ASP A 164 -41.96 34.15 45.19
CA ASP A 164 -40.62 33.67 45.57
C ASP A 164 -39.53 33.89 44.51
N ILE A 165 -38.78 34.99 44.67
CA ILE A 165 -37.67 35.39 43.79
C ILE A 165 -36.51 34.39 43.87
N ASP A 166 -36.28 33.79 45.04
CA ASP A 166 -35.19 32.83 45.26
C ASP A 166 -35.44 31.50 44.53
N LYS A 167 -36.70 31.04 44.50
CA LYS A 167 -37.11 29.87 43.72
C LYS A 167 -36.93 30.10 42.22
N TYR A 168 -37.27 31.29 41.73
CA TYR A 168 -37.07 31.66 40.33
C TYR A 168 -35.58 31.70 39.93
N LEU A 169 -34.73 32.29 40.78
CA LEU A 169 -33.29 32.35 40.56
C LEU A 169 -32.67 30.94 40.58
N PHE A 170 -33.08 30.09 41.53
CA PHE A 170 -32.60 28.72 41.60
C PHE A 170 -32.98 27.91 40.36
N ASP A 171 -34.22 28.00 39.89
CA ASP A 171 -34.66 27.31 38.66
C ASP A 171 -33.91 27.80 37.42
N LYS A 172 -33.64 29.11 37.33
CA LYS A 172 -32.85 29.69 36.23
C LYS A 172 -31.40 29.20 36.25
N ILE A 173 -30.76 29.17 37.42
CA ILE A 173 -29.38 28.70 37.58
C ILE A 173 -29.30 27.20 37.30
N TYR A 174 -30.22 26.41 37.85
CA TYR A 174 -30.30 24.97 37.61
C TYR A 174 -30.49 24.67 36.12
N TYR A 175 -31.40 25.37 35.45
CA TYR A 175 -31.60 25.25 34.01
C TYR A 175 -30.33 25.59 33.23
N LEU A 176 -29.62 26.66 33.61
CA LEU A 176 -28.37 27.04 32.96
C LEU A 176 -27.31 25.95 33.10
N ILE A 177 -27.13 25.39 34.31
CA ILE A 177 -26.17 24.32 34.60
C ILE A 177 -26.51 23.05 33.80
N VAL A 178 -27.78 22.65 33.77
CA VAL A 178 -28.23 21.48 33.00
C VAL A 178 -27.93 21.69 31.51
N LYS A 179 -28.19 22.89 30.98
CA LYS A 179 -27.89 23.22 29.57
C LYS A 179 -26.38 23.18 29.29
N ILE A 180 -25.55 23.69 30.18
CA ILE A 180 -24.09 23.65 30.06
C ILE A 180 -23.59 22.20 30.03
N LEU A 181 -24.13 21.34 30.91
CA LEU A 181 -23.80 19.91 30.94
C LEU A 181 -24.28 19.18 29.67
N GLU A 182 -25.48 19.51 29.17
CA GLU A 182 -26.05 18.93 27.97
C GLU A 182 -25.22 19.24 26.71
N TYR A 183 -24.64 20.44 26.61
CA TYR A 183 -23.78 20.81 25.48
C TYR A 183 -22.33 20.31 25.63
N SER A 184 -21.80 20.27 26.84
CA SER A 184 -20.41 19.85 27.08
C SER A 184 -20.21 18.34 26.98
N MET A 185 -21.20 17.54 27.37
CA MET A 185 -21.09 16.07 27.38
C MET A 185 -20.91 15.44 25.98
N PRO A 186 -21.67 15.80 24.93
CA PRO A 186 -21.47 15.28 23.58
C PRO A 186 -20.10 15.63 23.01
N VAL A 187 -19.64 16.86 23.27
CA VAL A 187 -18.30 17.33 22.85
C VAL A 187 -17.22 16.53 23.56
N PHE A 188 -17.35 16.30 24.87
CA PHE A 188 -16.41 15.51 25.64
C PHE A 188 -16.35 14.05 25.16
N ILE A 189 -17.50 13.41 24.95
CA ILE A 189 -17.60 12.05 24.43
C ILE A 189 -16.96 11.95 23.03
N PHE A 190 -17.24 12.91 22.14
CA PHE A 190 -16.63 12.94 20.81
C PHE A 190 -15.10 13.02 20.88
N ASN A 191 -14.55 13.88 21.74
CA ASN A 191 -13.11 14.00 21.94
C ASN A 191 -12.48 12.69 22.47
N ILE A 192 -13.13 12.02 23.44
CA ILE A 192 -12.67 10.71 23.95
C ILE A 192 -12.69 9.66 22.84
N CYS A 193 -13.78 9.56 22.07
CA CYS A 193 -13.88 8.60 20.97
C CYS A 193 -12.75 8.81 19.94
N LEU A 194 -12.49 10.07 19.59
CA LEU A 194 -11.45 10.42 18.62
C LEU A 194 -10.05 10.08 19.16
N TRP A 195 -9.81 10.30 20.46
CA TRP A 195 -8.58 9.88 21.15
C TRP A 195 -8.39 8.36 21.15
N LEU A 196 -9.45 7.59 21.42
CA LEU A 196 -9.39 6.12 21.39
C LEU A 196 -9.10 5.60 19.97
N VAL A 197 -9.67 6.23 18.94
CA VAL A 197 -9.34 5.89 17.54
C VAL A 197 -7.85 6.12 17.27
N ILE A 198 -7.29 7.22 17.75
CA ILE A 198 -5.84 7.49 17.58
C ILE A 198 -4.99 6.46 18.33
N LEU A 199 -5.32 6.14 19.58
CA LEU A 199 -4.59 5.17 20.39
C LEU A 199 -4.61 3.76 19.77
N PHE A 200 -5.76 3.28 19.32
CA PHE A 200 -5.88 1.91 18.80
C PHE A 200 -5.36 1.75 17.38
N TYR A 201 -5.39 2.81 16.56
CA TYR A 201 -5.07 2.72 15.14
C TYR A 201 -3.79 3.45 14.71
N GLY A 202 -3.22 4.29 15.58
CA GLY A 202 -2.02 5.10 15.28
C GLY A 202 -0.83 4.28 14.79
N ASP A 203 -0.54 3.14 15.44
CA ASP A 203 0.60 2.30 15.11
C ASP A 203 0.45 1.54 13.78
N ARG A 204 -0.77 1.39 13.25
CA ARG A 204 -1.00 0.71 11.95
C ARG A 204 -1.03 1.68 10.77
N PHE A 205 -1.20 2.98 11.01
CA PHE A 205 -1.18 4.02 9.98
C PHE A 205 0.21 4.67 9.88
N THR A 206 1.24 3.87 9.60
CA THR A 206 2.65 4.29 9.50
C THR A 206 2.99 5.10 8.24
N SER A 207 2.02 5.41 7.37
CA SER A 207 2.30 6.36 6.29
C SER A 207 2.41 7.78 6.90
N LYS A 208 3.59 8.41 6.75
CA LYS A 208 3.85 9.77 7.25
C LYS A 208 2.79 10.79 6.82
N THR A 209 2.13 10.56 5.69
CA THR A 209 1.08 11.41 5.14
C THR A 209 -0.24 11.29 5.89
N THR A 210 -0.65 10.07 6.29
CA THR A 210 -1.94 9.87 6.99
C THR A 210 -1.92 10.41 8.41
N SER A 211 -0.78 10.32 9.10
CA SER A 211 -0.65 10.86 10.47
C SER A 211 -0.72 12.40 10.48
N GLN A 212 -0.18 13.08 9.46
CA GLN A 212 -0.27 14.53 9.34
C GLN A 212 -1.71 15.01 9.10
N ILE A 213 -2.47 14.31 8.25
CA ILE A 213 -3.89 14.66 8.00
C ILE A 213 -4.70 14.48 9.27
N LEU A 214 -4.52 13.36 9.98
CA LEU A 214 -5.25 13.06 11.22
C LEU A 214 -4.97 14.10 12.31
N LYS A 215 -3.69 14.52 12.44
CA LYS A 215 -3.29 15.58 13.37
C LYS A 215 -3.98 16.91 13.04
N LYS A 216 -4.05 17.29 11.77
CA LYS A 216 -4.76 18.51 11.35
C LYS A 216 -6.26 18.45 11.61
N ILE A 217 -6.89 17.30 11.39
CA ILE A 217 -8.32 17.10 11.71
C ILE A 217 -8.55 17.26 13.22
N LEU A 218 -7.66 16.71 14.05
CA LEU A 218 -7.72 16.87 15.51
C LEU A 218 -7.61 18.35 15.92
N GLU A 219 -6.61 19.07 15.37
CA GLU A 219 -6.40 20.49 15.64
C GLU A 219 -7.63 21.33 15.25
N ILE A 220 -8.20 21.08 14.07
CA ILE A 220 -9.43 21.77 13.61
C ILE A 220 -10.61 21.46 14.54
N SER A 221 -10.78 20.20 14.95
CA SER A 221 -11.86 19.81 15.86
C SER A 221 -11.74 20.51 17.22
N ILE A 222 -10.53 20.66 17.75
CA ILE A 222 -10.29 21.39 19.01
C ILE A 222 -10.64 22.87 18.83
N ILE A 223 -10.24 23.49 17.71
CA ILE A 223 -10.55 24.90 17.42
C ILE A 223 -12.07 25.12 17.31
N ILE A 224 -12.79 24.25 16.58
CA ILE A 224 -14.25 24.35 16.45
C ILE A 224 -14.91 24.25 17.83
N ASN A 225 -14.45 23.34 18.70
CA ASN A 225 -14.98 23.21 20.06
C ASN A 225 -14.71 24.45 20.91
N LEU A 226 -13.51 25.05 20.81
CA LEU A 226 -13.17 26.28 21.53
C LEU A 226 -14.01 27.47 21.05
N ILE A 227 -14.20 27.61 19.74
CA ILE A 227 -15.06 28.66 19.18
C ILE A 227 -16.50 28.47 19.62
N GLY A 228 -17.01 27.23 19.54
CA GLY A 228 -18.36 26.89 20.00
C GLY A 228 -18.58 27.24 21.47
N HIS A 229 -17.59 26.97 22.33
CA HIS A 229 -17.64 27.38 23.74
C HIS A 229 -17.62 28.90 23.91
N SER A 230 -16.82 29.62 23.12
CA SER A 230 -16.68 31.09 23.22
C SER A 230 -17.88 31.88 22.70
N LEU A 231 -18.68 31.31 21.80
CA LEU A 231 -19.89 31.96 21.28
C LEU A 231 -21.10 31.78 22.19
N TYR A 232 -21.02 30.84 23.13
CA TYR A 232 -22.14 30.44 23.97
C TYR A 232 -22.05 30.96 25.41
N TYR A 233 -20.87 31.44 25.81
CA TYR A 233 -20.58 32.14 27.07
C TYR A 233 -20.27 33.60 26.80
#